data_AF-A0A7X9GSA5-F1
#
_entry.id   AF-A0A7X9GSA5-F1
#
_cell.length_a   1.000
_cell.length_b   1.000
_cell.length_c   1.000
_cell.angle_alpha   90.00
_cell.angle_beta   90.00
_cell.angle_gamma   90.00
#
_symmetry.space_group_name_H-M   'P 1'
#
loop_
_entity.id
_entity.type
_entity.pdbx_description
1 polymer ?
#
loop_
_entity_poly.entity_id
_entity_poly.type
_entity_poly.pdbx_seq_one_letter_code
_entity_poly.pdbx_strand_id
1 'polypeptide(L)' 'EENLNEEEAKRYITVSLKREYASENGTELNAVLPKMSPLNPHYLTKKQSVFQRISAFVDKFKGVGGQL' A
#
# COMPACT_ATOMS: atom_id res chain seq x y z
N GLU A 1 2.57 4.72 -13.22
CA GLU A 1 1.45 5.66 -13.00
C GLU A 1 1.38 6.29 -11.60
N GLU A 2 1.81 5.63 -10.50
CA GLU A 2 1.70 6.22 -9.14
C GLU A 2 3.04 6.68 -8.51
N ASN A 3 4.20 6.38 -9.14
CA ASN A 3 5.55 6.71 -8.66
C ASN A 3 5.79 6.36 -7.17
N LEU A 4 5.38 5.15 -6.78
CA LEU A 4 5.50 4.66 -5.41
C LEU A 4 6.97 4.42 -5.04
N ASN A 5 7.27 4.45 -3.74
CA ASN A 5 8.52 3.91 -3.24
C ASN A 5 8.47 2.38 -3.35
N GLU A 6 9.23 1.82 -4.30
CA GLU A 6 9.15 0.40 -4.67
C GLU A 6 9.51 -0.54 -3.52
N GLU A 7 10.55 -0.21 -2.74
CA GLU A 7 10.98 -1.04 -1.61
C GLU A 7 9.92 -1.08 -0.50
N GLU A 8 9.40 0.08 -0.13
CA GLU A 8 8.34 0.20 0.88
C GLU A 8 7.03 -0.45 0.39
N ALA A 9 6.71 -0.30 -0.90
CA ALA A 9 5.55 -0.95 -1.51
C ALA A 9 5.63 -2.48 -1.42
N LYS A 10 6.78 -3.07 -1.79
CA LYS A 10 7.01 -4.52 -1.70
C LYS A 10 6.88 -5.02 -0.28
N ARG A 11 7.50 -4.32 0.69
CA ARG A 11 7.40 -4.65 2.11
C ARG A 11 5.96 -4.61 2.60
N TYR A 12 5.24 -3.53 2.32
CA TYR A 12 3.86 -3.35 2.73
C TYR A 12 2.93 -4.43 2.15
N ILE A 13 3.06 -4.73 0.85
CA ILE A 13 2.29 -5.78 0.18
C ILE A 13 2.60 -7.15 0.79
N THR A 14 3.87 -7.46 1.03
CA THR A 14 4.28 -8.75 1.63
C THR A 14 3.68 -8.94 3.02
N VAL A 15 3.75 -7.91 3.87
CA VAL A 15 3.14 -7.94 5.20
C VAL A 15 1.63 -8.06 5.11
N SER A 16 1.00 -7.33 4.20
CA SER A 16 -0.46 -7.36 4.00
C SER A 16 -0.94 -8.71 3.48
N LEU A 17 -0.20 -9.36 2.59
CA LEU A 17 -0.50 -10.73 2.13
C LEU A 17 -0.36 -11.76 3.25
N LYS A 18 0.68 -11.66 4.09
CA LYS A 18 0.86 -12.54 5.26
C LYS A 18 -0.25 -12.36 6.31
N ARG A 19 -0.77 -11.15 6.45
CA ARG A 19 -1.90 -10.82 7.33
C ARG A 19 -3.26 -11.05 6.67
N GLU A 20 -3.29 -11.27 5.35
CA GLU A 20 -4.48 -11.41 4.52
C GLU A 20 -5.39 -10.16 4.43
N TYR A 21 -4.91 -9.00 4.90
CA TYR A 21 -5.59 -7.72 4.79
C TYR A 21 -4.58 -6.57 4.68
N ALA A 22 -4.98 -5.49 4.00
CA ALA A 22 -4.23 -4.23 3.95
C ALA A 22 -4.73 -3.26 5.02
N SER A 23 -3.83 -2.63 5.78
CA SER A 23 -4.17 -1.63 6.80
C SER A 23 -3.85 -0.22 6.30
N GLU A 24 -4.84 0.68 6.28
CA GLU A 24 -4.58 2.12 6.09
C GLU A 24 -4.03 2.80 7.35
N ASN A 25 -4.19 2.13 8.50
CA ASN A 25 -3.76 2.62 9.80
C ASN A 25 -2.26 2.41 9.97
N GLY A 26 -1.56 3.47 10.38
CA GLY A 26 -0.12 3.47 10.62
C GLY A 26 0.69 4.26 9.59
N THR A 27 2.02 4.21 9.72
CA THR A 27 2.96 4.91 8.82
C THR A 27 3.35 4.11 7.59
N GLU A 28 3.01 2.81 7.56
CA GLU A 28 3.42 1.88 6.51
C GLU A 28 2.88 2.31 5.13
N LEU A 29 1.58 2.60 5.02
CA LEU A 29 0.99 3.09 3.77
C LEU A 29 1.56 4.46 3.35
N ASN A 30 1.90 5.33 4.31
CA ASN A 30 2.47 6.64 3.99
C ASN A 30 3.89 6.50 3.41
N ALA A 31 4.65 5.49 3.83
CA ALA A 31 5.99 5.22 3.32
C ALA A 31 6.00 4.70 1.87
N VAL A 32 4.89 4.07 1.44
CA VAL A 32 4.68 3.63 0.06
C VAL A 32 4.47 4.81 -0.90
N LEU A 33 3.89 5.91 -0.41
CA LEU A 33 3.58 7.08 -1.24
C LEU A 33 4.87 7.80 -1.69
N PRO A 34 4.86 8.43 -2.87
CA PRO A 34 5.97 9.28 -3.28
C PRO A 34 6.17 10.40 -2.26
N LYS A 35 7.42 10.85 -2.15
CA LYS A 35 7.76 12.04 -1.36
C LYS A 35 6.99 13.24 -1.91
N MET A 36 5.93 13.61 -1.20
CA MET A 36 5.10 14.79 -1.46
C MET A 36 4.89 15.51 -0.15
N SER A 37 4.69 16.83 -0.21
CA SER A 37 4.26 17.57 0.96
C SER A 37 2.87 17.08 1.41
N PRO A 38 2.63 16.86 2.71
CA PRO A 38 1.29 16.55 3.22
C PRO A 38 0.28 17.70 3.01
N LEU A 39 0.76 18.90 2.68
CA LEU A 39 -0.08 20.04 2.27
C LEU A 39 -0.47 19.99 0.78
N ASN A 40 0.03 19.02 0.01
CA ASN A 40 -0.38 18.85 -1.37
C ASN A 40 -1.86 18.39 -1.40
N PRO A 41 -2.77 19.11 -2.09
CA PRO A 41 -4.19 18.77 -2.13
C PRO A 41 -4.46 17.38 -2.74
N HIS A 42 -3.55 16.87 -3.57
CA HIS A 42 -3.66 15.55 -4.18
C HIS A 42 -3.14 14.42 -3.28
N TYR A 43 -2.49 14.73 -2.14
CA TYR A 43 -1.90 13.73 -1.25
C TYR A 43 -2.94 12.74 -0.75
N LEU A 44 -4.07 13.24 -0.22
CA LEU A 44 -5.14 12.40 0.33
C LEU A 44 -5.80 11.53 -0.74
N THR A 45 -6.08 12.12 -1.90
CA THR A 45 -6.67 11.39 -3.04
C THR A 45 -5.74 10.27 -3.53
N LYS A 46 -4.44 10.55 -3.62
CA LYS A 46 -3.44 9.55 -4.01
C LYS A 46 -3.30 8.46 -2.95
N LYS A 47 -3.26 8.82 -1.66
CA LYS A 47 -3.27 7.86 -0.56
C LYS A 47 -4.45 6.89 -0.65
N GLN A 48 -5.65 7.42 -0.91
CA GLN A 48 -6.86 6.62 -1.05
C GLN A 48 -6.82 5.71 -2.29
N SER A 49 -6.41 6.22 -3.46
CA SER A 49 -6.26 5.44 -4.69
C SER A 49 -5.28 4.28 -4.51
N VAL A 50 -4.11 4.56 -3.96
CA VAL A 50 -3.06 3.56 -3.71
C VAL A 50 -3.57 2.50 -2.74
N PHE A 51 -4.22 2.91 -1.66
CA PHE A 51 -4.80 1.98 -0.68
C PHE A 51 -5.84 1.05 -1.31
N GLN A 52 -6.79 1.59 -2.07
CA GLN A 52 -7.82 0.79 -2.74
C GLN A 52 -7.22 -0.24 -3.69
N ARG A 53 -6.20 0.16 -4.48
CA ARG A 53 -5.50 -0.74 -5.40
C ARG A 53 -4.76 -1.85 -4.67
N ILE A 54 -4.05 -1.52 -3.59
CA ILE A 54 -3.32 -2.53 -2.80
C ILE A 54 -4.30 -3.46 -2.06
N SER A 55 -5.38 -2.92 -1.48
CA SER A 55 -6.41 -3.75 -0.82
C SER A 55 -7.03 -4.72 -1.80
N ALA A 56 -7.42 -4.26 -3.00
CA ALA A 56 -7.96 -5.13 -4.04
C ALA A 56 -6.95 -6.21 -4.50
N PHE A 57 -5.66 -5.87 -4.55
CA PHE A 57 -4.59 -6.83 -4.83
C PHE A 57 -4.47 -7.87 -3.71
N VAL A 58 -4.38 -7.44 -2.45
CA VAL A 58 -4.28 -8.33 -1.28
C VAL A 58 -5.50 -9.23 -1.19
N ASP A 59 -6.71 -8.71 -1.40
CA ASP A 59 -7.94 -9.52 -1.41
C ASP A 59 -7.97 -10.57 -2.51
N LYS A 60 -7.38 -10.26 -3.67
CA LYS A 60 -7.28 -11.21 -4.79
C LYS A 60 -6.22 -12.30 -4.55
N PHE A 61 -5.16 -12.00 -3.82
CA PHE A 61 -3.99 -12.86 -3.66
C PHE A 61 -3.76 -13.37 -2.23
N LYS A 62 -4.64 -13.06 -1.28
CA LYS A 62 -4.63 -13.67 0.06
C LYS A 62 -4.75 -15.20 -0.06
N GLY A 63 -4.11 -15.91 0.86
CA GLY A 63 -3.94 -17.37 0.76
C GLY A 63 -2.77 -17.84 -0.11
N VAL A 64 -2.23 -17.01 -1.02
CA VAL A 64 -0.99 -17.33 -1.76
C VAL A 64 0.27 -17.08 -0.90
N GLY A 65 0.19 -16.14 0.04
CA GLY A 65 1.31 -15.72 0.90
C GLY A 65 1.79 -16.73 1.95
N GLY A 66 1.17 -17.91 2.03
CA GLY A 66 1.61 -19.00 2.92
C GLY A 66 2.80 -19.81 2.41
N GLN A 67 3.24 -19.60 1.17
CA GLN A 67 4.32 -20.34 0.51
C GLN A 67 5.43 -19.46 -0.11
N LEU A 68 5.69 -18.26 0.44
CA LEU A 68 6.85 -17.44 0.06
C LEU A 68 7.98 -17.50 1.10
#